data_AF-A0ABD5MFY1-F1
#
_entry.id   AF-A0ABD5MFY1-F1
#
_cell.length_a   1.000
_cell.length_b   1.000
_cell.length_c   1.000
_cell.angle_alpha   90.00
_cell.angle_beta   90.00
_cell.angle_gamma   90.00
#
_symmetry.space_group_name_H-M   'P 1'
#
loop_
_entity.id
_entity.type
_entity.pdbx_description
1 polymer ?
#
loop_
_entity_poly.entity_id
_entity_poly.type
_entity_poly.pdbx_seq_one_letter_code
_entity_poly.pdbx_strand_id
1 'polypeptide(L)'
;MSTVADRVGSDPERLWGAGVLLALAALVVGTLVRPEVVYDGFIWHYFWGPVQADANSAVCAVRPGSTVQYLYDAQACANAAEPVAYPGYTLVSEVGYMVTLLVALIGVVFLLRRLDLGTDRTFFYALLPFVFFGGALRVVEDANDAGSAADALISYPLNTLVISPIIYFTVFVITLGAVVAAVAASRADLVERYDRLLFGIGTAIFAVTLGYLVSLVLSGAEGVEFYPQVLVITLVGATLAAAASWWLIERYAPAVNAGTGRIGFVVLWGHAVDGVANVVGLDWMTAIGAGPNLIPKHPVNQFVVDVTGAVLPASVLAVTGDTWPFLVLKLAAATFVLWVFEEEIFEESPRYTILLLVAVLAVGLGPGTRDMLRATFGV
;
A
#
# COMPACT_ATOMS: atom_id res chain seq x y z
N MET A 1 -1.81 33.95 11.92
CA MET A 1 -1.72 33.25 13.24
C MET A 1 -0.26 32.92 13.47
N SER A 2 0.35 33.32 14.60
CA SER A 2 1.74 32.92 14.95
C SER A 2 1.81 31.39 15.06
N THR A 3 2.72 30.75 14.34
CA THR A 3 2.93 29.30 14.45
C THR A 3 3.54 28.95 15.81
N VAL A 4 3.46 27.68 16.22
CA VAL A 4 4.13 27.21 17.45
C VAL A 4 5.64 27.47 17.37
N ALA A 5 6.23 27.38 16.18
CA ALA A 5 7.63 27.71 15.94
C ALA A 5 7.94 29.19 16.22
N ASP A 6 7.05 30.11 15.83
CA ASP A 6 7.18 31.55 16.13
C ASP A 6 7.10 31.83 17.64
N ARG A 7 6.39 31.00 18.40
CA ARG A 7 6.26 31.13 19.86
C ARG A 7 7.44 30.53 20.63
N VAL A 8 8.09 29.50 20.08
CA VAL A 8 9.21 28.78 20.72
C VAL A 8 10.58 29.22 20.17
N GLY A 9 10.61 30.09 19.16
CA GLY A 9 11.84 30.63 18.57
C GLY A 9 12.75 29.56 17.96
N SER A 10 12.18 28.42 17.56
CA SER A 10 12.93 27.22 17.14
C SER A 10 12.46 26.72 15.78
N ASP A 11 13.42 26.29 14.96
CA ASP A 11 13.19 25.73 13.63
C ASP A 11 12.25 24.50 13.69
N PRO A 12 11.11 24.50 12.95
CA PRO A 12 10.16 23.38 12.91
C PRO A 12 10.81 22.01 12.64
N GLU A 13 11.82 21.95 11.77
CA GLU A 13 12.50 20.68 11.43
C GLU A 13 13.26 20.14 12.65
N ARG A 14 13.92 21.02 13.41
CA ARG A 14 14.66 20.65 14.62
C ARG A 14 13.72 20.22 15.74
N LEU A 15 12.59 20.91 15.91
CA LEU A 15 11.57 20.55 16.90
C LEU A 15 10.98 19.17 16.60
N TRP A 16 10.63 18.91 15.33
CA TRP A 16 10.16 17.60 14.89
C TRP A 16 11.20 16.52 15.15
N GLY A 17 12.45 16.74 14.73
CA GLY A 17 13.54 15.78 14.93
C GLY A 17 13.81 15.49 16.41
N ALA A 18 13.84 16.51 17.26
CA ALA A 18 13.99 16.35 18.71
C ALA A 18 12.82 15.58 19.32
N GLY A 19 11.59 15.84 18.88
CA GLY A 19 10.39 15.11 19.33
C GLY A 19 10.45 13.62 18.98
N VAL A 20 10.82 13.29 17.74
CA VAL A 20 11.01 11.90 17.28
C VAL A 20 12.10 11.21 18.09
N LEU A 21 13.26 11.85 18.25
CA LEU A 21 14.38 11.29 19.01
C LEU A 21 14.03 11.07 20.49
N LEU A 22 13.29 12.00 21.10
CA LEU A 22 12.83 11.86 22.48
C LEU A 22 11.84 10.69 22.62
N ALA A 23 10.89 10.55 21.70
CA ALA A 23 9.94 9.44 21.70
C ALA A 23 10.64 8.08 21.54
N LEU A 24 11.60 7.99 20.61
CA LEU A 24 12.41 6.78 20.42
C LEU A 24 13.27 6.47 21.65
N ALA A 25 13.92 7.47 22.24
CA ALA A 25 14.70 7.29 23.46
C ALA A 25 13.82 6.83 24.63
N ALA A 26 12.62 7.40 24.77
CA ALA A 26 11.66 6.97 25.79
C ALA A 26 11.22 5.52 25.59
N LEU A 27 10.95 5.10 24.35
CA LEU A 27 10.64 3.70 24.03
C LEU A 27 11.81 2.78 24.36
N VAL A 28 13.03 3.10 23.93
CA VAL A 28 14.23 2.29 24.20
C VAL A 28 14.53 2.20 25.70
N VAL A 29 14.45 3.32 26.43
CA VAL A 29 14.62 3.29 27.89
C VAL A 29 13.51 2.48 28.53
N GLY A 30 12.27 2.62 28.06
CA GLY A 30 11.13 1.84 28.52
C GLY A 30 11.31 0.34 28.32
N THR A 31 11.77 -0.10 27.16
CA THR A 31 12.02 -1.53 26.88
C THR A 31 13.15 -2.11 27.73
N LEU A 32 14.16 -1.31 28.07
CA LEU A 32 15.27 -1.74 28.91
C LEU A 32 14.93 -1.75 30.41
N VAL A 33 14.16 -0.77 30.89
CA VAL A 33 13.86 -0.59 32.32
C VAL A 33 12.62 -1.39 32.75
N ARG A 34 11.62 -1.53 31.88
CA ARG A 34 10.35 -2.25 32.13
C ARG A 34 9.95 -3.10 30.92
N PRO A 35 10.74 -4.13 30.56
CA PRO A 35 10.51 -4.95 29.37
C PRO A 35 9.12 -5.58 29.32
N GLU A 36 8.62 -6.11 30.44
CA GLU A 36 7.30 -6.75 30.55
C GLU A 36 6.15 -5.80 30.19
N VAL A 37 6.28 -4.51 30.49
CA VAL A 37 5.23 -3.52 30.25
C VAL A 37 5.37 -2.89 28.86
N VAL A 38 6.59 -2.47 28.50
CA VAL A 38 6.81 -1.67 27.30
C VAL A 38 7.10 -2.55 26.08
N TYR A 39 7.97 -3.55 26.23
CA TYR A 39 8.25 -4.45 25.12
C TYR A 39 7.13 -5.51 25.03
N ASP A 40 6.95 -6.34 26.05
CA ASP A 40 6.07 -7.51 25.96
C ASP A 40 4.59 -7.10 25.84
N GLY A 41 4.11 -6.30 26.80
CA GLY A 41 2.72 -5.88 26.87
C GLY A 41 2.30 -4.80 25.86
N PHE A 42 3.24 -4.14 25.18
CA PHE A 42 2.92 -3.07 24.23
C PHE A 42 3.54 -3.27 22.84
N ILE A 43 4.87 -3.14 22.69
CA ILE A 43 5.53 -3.22 21.37
C ILE A 43 5.34 -4.61 20.73
N TRP A 44 5.64 -5.67 21.47
CA TRP A 44 5.50 -7.03 21.03
C TRP A 44 4.01 -7.39 20.86
N HIS A 45 3.18 -7.21 21.89
CA HIS A 45 1.77 -7.61 21.81
C HIS A 45 0.99 -6.93 20.65
N TYR A 46 1.20 -5.63 20.41
CA TYR A 46 0.40 -4.90 19.41
C TYR A 46 1.08 -4.72 18.04
N PHE A 47 2.41 -4.71 17.95
CA PHE A 47 3.10 -4.35 16.69
C PHE A 47 3.95 -5.48 16.12
N TRP A 48 4.73 -6.19 16.94
CA TRP A 48 5.69 -7.18 16.43
C TRP A 48 5.19 -8.63 16.49
N GLY A 49 4.49 -9.00 17.56
CA GLY A 49 3.87 -10.31 17.76
C GLY A 49 2.88 -10.68 16.65
N PRO A 50 1.99 -9.77 16.20
CA PRO A 50 1.12 -10.02 15.05
C PRO A 50 1.91 -10.37 13.78
N VAL A 51 2.99 -9.63 13.50
CA VAL A 51 3.87 -9.88 12.35
C VAL A 51 4.59 -11.22 12.47
N GLN A 52 5.03 -11.60 13.67
CA GLN A 52 5.67 -12.90 13.89
C GLN A 52 4.69 -14.07 13.73
N ALA A 53 3.46 -13.92 14.21
CA ALA A 53 2.41 -14.91 14.02
C ALA A 53 2.12 -15.11 12.52
N ASP A 54 1.96 -14.01 11.78
CA ASP A 54 1.71 -14.00 10.34
C ASP A 54 2.87 -14.65 9.57
N ALA A 55 4.11 -14.25 9.90
CA ALA A 55 5.33 -14.77 9.27
C ALA A 55 5.59 -16.28 9.47
N ASN A 56 4.88 -16.92 10.39
CA ASN A 56 4.96 -18.36 10.64
C ASN A 56 3.63 -19.07 10.38
N SER A 57 2.68 -18.39 9.71
CA SER A 57 1.32 -18.87 9.42
C SER A 57 0.60 -19.43 10.65
N ALA A 58 0.86 -18.84 11.82
CA ALA A 58 0.32 -19.26 13.10
C ALA A 58 -1.03 -18.58 13.38
N VAL A 59 -1.93 -19.26 14.09
CA VAL A 59 -3.20 -18.66 14.53
C VAL A 59 -2.95 -17.52 15.50
N CYS A 60 -1.97 -17.68 16.39
CA CYS A 60 -1.46 -16.61 17.25
C CYS A 60 -0.01 -16.90 17.68
N ALA A 61 0.68 -15.87 18.15
CA ALA A 61 1.94 -15.97 18.86
C ALA A 61 1.73 -15.61 20.33
N VAL A 62 2.40 -16.34 21.23
CA VAL A 62 2.39 -16.09 22.68
C VAL A 62 3.83 -15.91 23.15
N ARG A 63 4.01 -15.16 24.24
CA ARG A 63 5.35 -14.88 24.78
C ARG A 63 5.45 -15.22 26.27
N PRO A 64 5.45 -16.51 26.66
CA PRO A 64 5.67 -16.89 28.04
C PRO A 64 7.09 -16.52 28.47
N GLY A 65 7.23 -15.51 29.32
CA GLY A 65 8.53 -14.94 29.67
C GLY A 65 9.18 -14.27 28.46
N SER A 66 10.43 -14.62 28.14
CA SER A 66 11.21 -14.01 27.06
C SER A 66 11.23 -14.78 25.73
N THR A 67 10.50 -15.90 25.64
CA THR A 67 10.50 -16.78 24.45
C THR A 67 9.17 -16.68 23.71
N VAL A 68 9.23 -16.61 22.38
CA VAL A 68 8.05 -16.61 21.52
C VAL A 68 7.68 -18.05 21.17
N GLN A 69 6.40 -18.39 21.28
CA GLN A 69 5.84 -19.67 20.85
C GLN A 69 4.68 -19.40 19.88
N TYR A 70 4.60 -20.20 18.82
CA TYR A 70 3.58 -20.11 17.80
C TYR A 70 2.52 -21.18 18.03
N LEU A 71 1.26 -20.78 18.07
CA LEU A 71 0.13 -21.68 18.28
C LEU A 71 -0.69 -21.77 16.99
N TYR A 72 -1.01 -23.00 16.59
CA TYR A 72 -1.74 -23.32 15.35
C TYR A 72 -3.18 -23.77 15.60
N ASP A 73 -3.63 -23.70 16.85
CA ASP A 73 -4.98 -24.08 17.27
C ASP A 73 -5.67 -22.90 17.98
N ALA A 74 -6.89 -22.59 17.56
CA ALA A 74 -7.64 -21.45 18.08
C ALA A 74 -7.99 -21.61 19.56
N GLN A 75 -8.25 -22.85 20.01
CA GLN A 75 -8.55 -23.12 21.41
C GLN A 75 -7.30 -22.99 22.28
N ALA A 76 -6.12 -23.38 21.78
CA ALA A 76 -4.84 -23.14 22.44
C ALA A 76 -4.58 -21.63 22.60
N CYS A 77 -4.84 -20.83 21.57
CA CYS A 77 -4.73 -19.37 21.64
C CYS A 77 -5.67 -18.77 22.69
N ALA A 78 -6.94 -19.19 22.72
CA ALA A 78 -7.93 -18.68 23.67
C ALA A 78 -7.62 -19.02 25.14
N ASN A 79 -6.87 -20.09 25.39
CA ASN A 79 -6.48 -20.52 26.74
C ASN A 79 -5.08 -20.05 27.15
N ALA A 80 -4.34 -19.39 26.26
CA ALA A 80 -3.00 -18.92 26.56
C ALA A 80 -3.01 -17.74 27.53
N ALA A 81 -1.98 -17.64 28.35
CA ALA A 81 -1.78 -16.47 29.20
C ALA A 81 -1.32 -15.27 28.35
N GLU A 82 -1.88 -14.09 28.62
CA GLU A 82 -1.46 -12.84 27.99
C GLU A 82 0.03 -12.54 28.25
N PRO A 83 0.76 -11.91 27.30
CA PRO A 83 0.24 -11.37 26.03
C PRO A 83 0.08 -12.43 24.92
N VAL A 84 -1.05 -12.39 24.21
CA VAL A 84 -1.37 -13.19 23.01
C VAL A 84 -1.54 -12.28 21.80
N ALA A 85 -0.74 -12.48 20.75
CA ALA A 85 -0.79 -11.66 19.54
C ALA A 85 -1.38 -12.45 18.36
N TYR A 86 -2.42 -11.89 17.74
CA TYR A 86 -3.06 -12.46 16.55
C TYR A 86 -2.57 -11.75 15.28
N PRO A 87 -2.45 -12.43 14.14
CA PRO A 87 -2.19 -11.78 12.85
C PRO A 87 -3.22 -10.68 12.55
N GLY A 88 -2.78 -9.64 11.83
CA GLY A 88 -3.61 -8.49 11.48
C GLY A 88 -3.47 -7.30 12.43
N TYR A 89 -4.51 -6.49 12.53
CA TYR A 89 -4.49 -5.20 13.22
C TYR A 89 -5.43 -5.18 14.43
N THR A 90 -5.01 -4.44 15.46
CA THR A 90 -5.84 -4.10 16.63
C THR A 90 -6.08 -2.59 16.60
N LEU A 91 -7.09 -2.09 17.32
CA LEU A 91 -7.30 -0.64 17.45
C LEU A 91 -6.05 0.10 17.94
N VAL A 92 -5.27 -0.53 18.82
CA VAL A 92 -4.02 0.06 19.33
C VAL A 92 -2.98 0.16 18.22
N SER A 93 -2.81 -0.89 17.44
CA SER A 93 -1.83 -0.89 16.36
C SER A 93 -2.25 0.02 15.21
N GLU A 94 -3.53 0.05 14.84
CA GLU A 94 -4.09 1.00 13.85
C GLU A 94 -3.80 2.45 14.23
N VAL A 95 -4.12 2.84 15.47
CA VAL A 95 -3.84 4.20 15.96
C VAL A 95 -2.33 4.46 16.00
N GLY A 96 -1.53 3.48 16.44
CA GLY A 96 -0.08 3.58 16.46
C GLY A 96 0.52 3.80 15.07
N TYR A 97 0.08 3.05 14.07
CA TYR A 97 0.52 3.21 12.68
C TYR A 97 0.04 4.54 12.09
N MET A 98 -1.19 4.98 12.38
CA MET A 98 -1.69 6.29 11.94
C MET A 98 -0.84 7.44 12.51
N VAL A 99 -0.54 7.42 13.82
CA VAL A 99 0.31 8.44 14.45
C VAL A 99 1.72 8.40 13.86
N THR A 100 2.29 7.21 13.68
CA THR A 100 3.61 7.03 13.06
C THR A 100 3.64 7.59 11.64
N LEU A 101 2.61 7.30 10.84
CA LEU A 101 2.47 7.80 9.48
C LEU A 101 2.39 9.33 9.44
N LEU A 102 1.56 9.96 10.29
CA LEU A 102 1.44 11.42 10.35
C LEU A 102 2.78 12.09 10.71
N VAL A 103 3.49 11.55 11.71
CA VAL A 103 4.82 12.03 12.10
C VAL A 103 5.82 11.84 10.96
N ALA A 104 5.79 10.70 10.27
CA ALA A 104 6.67 10.40 9.14
C ALA A 104 6.39 11.34 7.95
N LEU A 105 5.13 11.62 7.63
CA LEU A 105 4.75 12.54 6.55
C LEU A 105 5.30 13.95 6.76
N ILE A 106 5.29 14.45 8.00
CA ILE A 106 5.94 15.73 8.35
C ILE A 106 7.45 15.67 8.05
N GLY A 107 8.11 14.57 8.42
CA GLY A 107 9.51 14.32 8.09
C GLY A 107 9.79 14.28 6.58
N VAL A 108 8.91 13.62 5.81
CA VAL A 108 9.00 13.56 4.34
C VAL A 108 8.87 14.96 3.73
N VAL A 109 7.98 15.80 4.25
CA VAL A 109 7.85 17.19 3.79
C VAL A 109 9.16 17.97 4.01
N PHE A 110 9.78 17.86 5.19
CA PHE A 110 11.08 18.50 5.45
C PHE A 110 12.16 17.96 4.52
N LEU A 111 12.17 16.64 4.30
CA LEU A 111 13.10 15.99 3.40
C LEU A 111 12.95 16.49 1.96
N LEU A 112 11.72 16.58 1.43
CA LEU A 112 11.49 17.13 0.09
C LEU A 112 11.95 18.59 -0.02
N ARG A 113 11.71 19.41 1.01
CA ARG A 113 12.22 20.79 1.04
C ARG A 113 13.74 20.84 0.98
N ARG A 114 14.42 19.97 1.71
CA ARG A 114 15.89 19.89 1.76
C ARG A 114 16.52 19.34 0.48
N LEU A 115 15.81 18.45 -0.20
CA LEU A 115 16.24 17.89 -1.50
C LEU A 115 15.82 18.77 -2.68
N ASP A 116 14.99 19.79 -2.44
CA ASP A 116 14.33 20.63 -3.45
C ASP A 116 13.50 19.83 -4.47
N LEU A 117 12.69 18.90 -3.95
CA LEU A 117 11.84 18.00 -4.72
C LEU A 117 10.35 18.38 -4.62
N GLY A 118 9.56 17.88 -5.57
CA GLY A 118 8.10 18.03 -5.58
C GLY A 118 7.61 19.44 -5.93
N THR A 119 8.47 20.29 -6.48
CA THR A 119 8.10 21.63 -6.98
C THR A 119 7.45 21.58 -8.35
N ASP A 120 7.61 20.48 -9.07
CA ASP A 120 7.02 20.25 -10.39
C ASP A 120 6.24 18.93 -10.47
N ARG A 121 5.46 18.79 -11.55
CA ARG A 121 4.63 17.61 -11.83
C ARG A 121 5.43 16.38 -12.24
N THR A 122 6.71 16.50 -12.62
CA THR A 122 7.53 15.36 -13.07
C THR A 122 7.87 14.42 -11.94
N PHE A 123 7.99 14.94 -10.70
CA PHE A 123 8.23 14.12 -9.52
C PHE A 123 7.11 13.09 -9.28
N PHE A 124 5.85 13.44 -9.56
CA PHE A 124 4.72 12.49 -9.49
C PHE A 124 4.95 11.30 -10.43
N TYR A 125 5.27 11.57 -11.70
CA TYR A 125 5.49 10.52 -12.69
C TYR A 125 6.73 9.68 -12.39
N ALA A 126 7.78 10.28 -11.84
CA ALA A 126 9.00 9.57 -11.46
C ALA A 126 8.75 8.51 -10.36
N LEU A 127 7.74 8.73 -9.51
CA LEU A 127 7.36 7.78 -8.44
C LEU A 127 6.37 6.70 -8.88
N LEU A 128 5.73 6.85 -10.06
CA LEU A 128 4.72 5.90 -10.54
C LEU A 128 5.19 4.43 -10.54
N PRO A 129 6.41 4.09 -11.02
CA PRO A 129 6.87 2.70 -11.00
C PRO A 129 7.01 2.12 -9.58
N PHE A 130 7.28 2.95 -8.58
CA PHE A 130 7.38 2.50 -7.18
C PHE A 130 6.01 2.11 -6.60
N VAL A 131 4.93 2.72 -7.08
CA VAL A 131 3.56 2.34 -6.68
C VAL A 131 3.23 0.94 -7.21
N PHE A 132 3.57 0.66 -8.47
CA PHE A 132 3.45 -0.69 -9.03
C PHE A 132 4.34 -1.70 -8.31
N PHE A 133 5.59 -1.33 -8.02
CA PHE A 133 6.50 -2.16 -7.23
C PHE A 133 5.90 -2.52 -5.87
N GLY A 134 5.31 -1.57 -5.14
CA GLY A 134 4.68 -1.85 -3.85
C GLY A 134 3.58 -2.90 -3.96
N GLY A 135 2.70 -2.79 -4.96
CA GLY A 135 1.66 -3.78 -5.23
C GLY A 135 2.20 -5.15 -5.66
N ALA A 136 3.25 -5.18 -6.49
CA ALA A 136 3.87 -6.43 -6.93
C ALA A 136 4.65 -7.13 -5.82
N LEU A 137 5.33 -6.39 -4.93
CA LEU A 137 6.03 -6.96 -3.78
C LEU A 137 5.06 -7.60 -2.80
N ARG A 138 3.83 -7.07 -2.68
CA ARG A 138 2.75 -7.73 -1.94
C ARG A 138 2.33 -9.06 -2.53
N VAL A 139 2.39 -9.20 -3.85
CA VAL A 139 2.07 -10.47 -4.52
C VAL A 139 3.20 -11.48 -4.32
N VAL A 140 4.44 -11.01 -4.13
CA VAL A 140 5.56 -11.86 -3.70
C VAL A 140 5.34 -12.43 -2.30
N GLU A 141 4.81 -11.62 -1.37
CA GLU A 141 4.34 -12.08 -0.05
C GLU A 141 3.20 -13.09 -0.22
N ASP A 142 2.13 -12.75 -0.97
CA ASP A 142 0.98 -13.64 -1.21
C ASP A 142 1.44 -15.00 -1.80
N ALA A 143 2.36 -15.00 -2.77
CA ALA A 143 2.92 -16.22 -3.36
C ALA A 143 3.78 -17.03 -2.38
N ASN A 144 4.49 -16.37 -1.45
CA ASN A 144 5.28 -17.03 -0.43
C ASN A 144 4.40 -17.73 0.62
N ASP A 145 3.22 -17.18 0.90
CA ASP A 145 2.25 -17.74 1.84
C ASP A 145 1.39 -18.86 1.23
N ALA A 146 1.22 -18.86 -0.10
CA ALA A 146 0.46 -19.88 -0.83
C ALA A 146 1.21 -21.22 -0.95
N GLY A 147 2.55 -21.21 -0.95
CA GLY A 147 3.39 -22.40 -1.07
C GLY A 147 3.61 -23.14 0.25
N SER A 148 4.23 -24.32 0.18
CA SER A 148 4.64 -25.04 1.39
C SER A 148 5.78 -24.31 2.11
N ALA A 149 5.91 -24.46 3.44
CA ALA A 149 7.03 -23.88 4.19
C ALA A 149 8.42 -24.38 3.72
N ALA A 150 8.47 -25.51 3.01
CA ALA A 150 9.70 -26.03 2.40
C ALA A 150 10.05 -25.31 1.08
N ASP A 151 9.05 -24.73 0.42
CA ASP A 151 9.15 -23.97 -0.82
C ASP A 151 9.12 -22.45 -0.61
N ALA A 152 8.96 -22.00 0.65
CA ALA A 152 9.04 -20.59 1.04
C ALA A 152 10.42 -20.01 0.73
N LEU A 153 10.52 -19.36 -0.43
CA LEU A 153 11.75 -18.76 -0.95
C LEU A 153 12.26 -17.60 -0.07
N ILE A 154 11.34 -16.90 0.60
CA ILE A 154 11.67 -15.95 1.66
C ILE A 154 11.27 -16.58 2.98
N SER A 155 12.25 -17.18 3.66
CA SER A 155 12.03 -17.79 4.97
C SER A 155 12.12 -16.76 6.10
N TYR A 156 11.50 -17.10 7.24
CA TYR A 156 11.68 -16.33 8.47
C TYR A 156 13.17 -16.26 8.85
N PRO A 157 13.71 -15.09 9.21
CA PRO A 157 13.00 -13.85 9.54
C PRO A 157 12.82 -12.85 8.39
N LEU A 158 13.32 -13.13 7.17
CA LEU A 158 13.33 -12.15 6.08
C LEU A 158 11.94 -11.85 5.53
N ASN A 159 11.00 -12.80 5.59
CA ASN A 159 9.62 -12.58 5.15
C ASN A 159 8.90 -11.48 5.93
N THR A 160 9.31 -11.23 7.18
CA THR A 160 8.77 -10.11 7.98
C THR A 160 8.92 -8.74 7.29
N LEU A 161 9.92 -8.57 6.41
CA LEU A 161 10.12 -7.33 5.66
C LEU A 161 9.09 -7.10 4.55
N VAL A 162 8.42 -8.16 4.09
CA VAL A 162 7.39 -8.11 3.04
C VAL A 162 5.99 -8.36 3.58
N ILE A 163 5.86 -8.59 4.90
CA ILE A 163 4.59 -8.76 5.58
C ILE A 163 4.02 -7.42 6.03
N SER A 164 2.69 -7.33 6.10
CA SER A 164 2.01 -6.14 6.61
C SER A 164 2.19 -5.91 8.10
N PRO A 165 2.33 -4.66 8.55
CA PRO A 165 2.48 -3.43 7.76
C PRO A 165 3.94 -3.08 7.42
N ILE A 166 4.91 -3.92 7.78
CA ILE A 166 6.34 -3.64 7.60
C ILE A 166 6.70 -3.42 6.13
N ILE A 167 6.03 -4.11 5.21
CA ILE A 167 6.21 -3.91 3.77
C ILE A 167 6.09 -2.45 3.33
N TYR A 168 5.23 -1.65 3.98
CA TYR A 168 5.10 -0.22 3.66
C TYR A 168 6.39 0.55 4.00
N PHE A 169 7.05 0.21 5.11
CA PHE A 169 8.36 0.76 5.45
C PHE A 169 9.46 0.26 4.52
N THR A 170 9.42 -1.02 4.12
CA THR A 170 10.36 -1.60 3.16
C THR A 170 10.29 -0.87 1.82
N VAL A 171 9.09 -0.72 1.25
CA VAL A 171 8.88 0.03 0.01
C VAL A 171 9.32 1.48 0.19
N PHE A 172 8.95 2.13 1.29
CA PHE A 172 9.36 3.51 1.58
C PHE A 172 10.89 3.68 1.62
N VAL A 173 11.62 2.81 2.32
CA VAL A 173 13.08 2.89 2.44
C VAL A 173 13.74 2.64 1.09
N ILE A 174 13.25 1.69 0.30
CA ILE A 174 13.75 1.42 -1.06
C ILE A 174 13.52 2.64 -1.96
N THR A 175 12.30 3.18 -1.97
CA THR A 175 11.96 4.39 -2.74
C THR A 175 12.78 5.59 -2.29
N LEU A 176 12.94 5.79 -0.99
CA LEU A 176 13.75 6.87 -0.44
C LEU A 176 15.22 6.73 -0.82
N GLY A 177 15.79 5.53 -0.73
CA GLY A 177 17.15 5.24 -1.18
C GLY A 177 17.33 5.58 -2.67
N ALA A 178 16.36 5.21 -3.51
CA ALA A 178 16.36 5.56 -4.93
C ALA A 178 16.25 7.07 -5.18
N VAL A 179 15.41 7.78 -4.42
CA VAL A 179 15.27 9.25 -4.49
C VAL A 179 16.60 9.92 -4.12
N VAL A 180 17.21 9.53 -3.00
CA VAL A 180 18.49 10.09 -2.55
C VAL A 180 19.59 9.80 -3.55
N ALA A 181 19.67 8.57 -4.08
CA ALA A 181 20.64 8.20 -5.10
C ALA A 181 20.46 9.00 -6.39
N ALA A 182 19.22 9.17 -6.87
CA ALA A 182 18.92 9.92 -8.08
C ALA A 182 19.27 11.42 -7.93
N VAL A 183 18.94 12.02 -6.78
CA VAL A 183 19.30 13.41 -6.47
C VAL A 183 20.81 13.57 -6.33
N ALA A 184 21.49 12.66 -5.63
CA ALA A 184 22.94 12.70 -5.47
C ALA A 184 23.67 12.57 -6.81
N ALA A 185 23.23 11.66 -7.68
CA ALA A 185 23.79 11.49 -9.02
C ALA A 185 23.58 12.75 -9.89
N SER A 186 22.41 13.38 -9.80
CA SER A 186 22.14 14.63 -10.52
C SER A 186 22.97 15.80 -9.99
N ARG A 187 23.16 15.91 -8.67
CA ARG A 187 24.01 16.95 -8.05
C ARG A 187 25.51 16.75 -8.31
N ALA A 188 25.92 15.53 -8.64
CA ALA A 188 27.29 15.18 -9.03
C ALA A 188 27.51 15.25 -10.54
N ASP A 189 26.56 15.81 -11.30
CA ASP A 189 26.60 15.92 -12.77
C ASP A 189 26.77 14.56 -13.49
N LEU A 190 26.40 13.45 -12.85
CA LEU A 190 26.42 12.10 -13.45
C LEU A 190 25.21 11.85 -14.37
N VAL A 191 24.10 12.56 -14.11
CA VAL A 191 22.88 12.51 -14.92
C VAL A 191 22.28 13.91 -15.04
N GLU A 192 21.75 14.24 -16.22
CA GLU A 192 21.13 15.55 -16.47
C GLU A 192 19.85 15.78 -15.65
N ARG A 193 19.11 14.71 -15.37
CA ARG A 193 17.75 14.76 -14.81
C ARG A 193 17.50 13.65 -13.79
N TYR A 194 17.29 14.04 -12.53
CA TYR A 194 17.01 13.10 -11.44
C TYR A 194 15.70 12.32 -11.66
N ASP A 195 14.67 12.94 -12.26
CA ASP A 195 13.35 12.35 -12.43
C ASP A 195 13.37 11.15 -13.40
N ARG A 196 14.18 11.22 -14.46
CA ARG A 196 14.36 10.11 -15.40
C ARG A 196 15.12 8.94 -14.78
N LEU A 197 16.16 9.23 -14.01
CA LEU A 197 16.92 8.20 -13.29
C LEU A 197 16.04 7.52 -12.24
N LEU A 198 15.27 8.30 -11.48
CA LEU A 198 14.34 7.78 -10.47
C LEU A 198 13.28 6.87 -11.10
N PHE A 199 12.64 7.31 -12.19
CA PHE A 199 11.71 6.48 -12.96
C PHE A 199 12.36 5.18 -13.44
N GLY A 200 13.58 5.27 -13.96
CA GLY A 200 14.36 4.12 -14.42
C GLY A 200 14.67 3.11 -13.30
N ILE A 201 15.11 3.59 -12.13
CA ILE A 201 15.36 2.74 -10.95
C ILE A 201 14.07 2.03 -10.52
N GLY A 202 12.97 2.77 -10.38
CA GLY A 202 11.68 2.20 -10.00
C GLY A 202 11.18 1.17 -11.02
N THR A 203 11.33 1.45 -12.31
CA THR A 203 10.97 0.53 -13.39
C THR A 203 11.83 -0.74 -13.35
N ALA A 204 13.14 -0.62 -13.12
CA ALA A 204 14.02 -1.76 -12.99
C ALA A 204 13.67 -2.63 -11.79
N ILE A 205 13.40 -2.04 -10.63
CA ILE A 205 12.98 -2.78 -9.42
C ILE A 205 11.64 -3.48 -9.65
N PHE A 206 10.67 -2.78 -10.25
CA PHE A 206 9.39 -3.37 -10.60
C PHE A 206 9.54 -4.52 -11.61
N ALA A 207 10.35 -4.36 -12.65
CA ALA A 207 10.63 -5.39 -13.64
C ALA A 207 11.31 -6.62 -13.03
N VAL A 208 12.25 -6.43 -12.10
CA VAL A 208 12.87 -7.53 -11.34
C VAL A 208 11.82 -8.26 -10.50
N THR A 209 10.93 -7.52 -9.84
CA THR A 209 9.85 -8.10 -9.02
C THR A 209 8.87 -8.92 -9.88
N LEU A 210 8.45 -8.40 -11.04
CA LEU A 210 7.64 -9.15 -12.00
C LEU A 210 8.39 -10.35 -12.58
N GLY A 211 9.67 -10.18 -12.93
CA GLY A 211 10.51 -11.26 -13.44
C GLY A 211 10.62 -12.40 -12.43
N TYR A 212 10.69 -12.07 -11.13
CA TYR A 212 10.63 -13.05 -10.05
C TYR A 212 9.28 -13.79 -10.01
N LEU A 213 8.14 -13.09 -10.03
CA LEU A 213 6.82 -13.75 -10.06
C LEU A 213 6.65 -14.66 -11.30
N VAL A 214 7.11 -14.20 -12.48
CA VAL A 214 7.13 -15.02 -13.69
C VAL A 214 8.05 -16.23 -13.52
N SER A 215 9.19 -16.10 -12.82
CA SER A 215 10.08 -17.23 -12.56
C SER A 215 9.41 -18.31 -11.71
N LEU A 216 8.54 -17.94 -10.76
CA LEU A 216 7.77 -18.89 -9.94
C LEU A 216 6.83 -19.74 -10.81
N VAL A 217 6.12 -19.08 -11.73
CA VAL A 217 5.27 -19.74 -12.73
C VAL A 217 6.09 -20.72 -13.58
N LEU A 218 7.23 -20.28 -14.10
CA LEU A 218 8.07 -21.10 -14.96
C LEU A 218 8.71 -22.29 -14.22
N SER A 219 8.96 -22.16 -12.91
CA SER A 219 9.44 -23.26 -12.08
C SER A 219 8.35 -24.22 -11.61
N GLY A 220 7.06 -23.87 -11.80
CA GLY A 220 5.94 -24.65 -11.28
C GLY A 220 5.87 -24.63 -9.75
N ALA A 221 6.10 -23.47 -9.13
CA ALA A 221 6.04 -23.32 -7.68
C ALA A 221 4.63 -23.69 -7.16
N GLU A 222 4.57 -24.42 -6.05
CA GLU A 222 3.30 -24.81 -5.42
C GLU A 222 2.50 -23.57 -5.02
N GLY A 223 1.19 -23.58 -5.29
CA GLY A 223 0.30 -22.46 -5.00
C GLY A 223 0.38 -21.29 -5.98
N VAL A 224 1.22 -21.36 -7.02
CA VAL A 224 1.35 -20.32 -8.05
C VAL A 224 0.83 -20.82 -9.40
N GLU A 225 -0.15 -20.10 -9.94
CA GLU A 225 -0.79 -20.34 -11.24
C GLU A 225 -0.49 -19.19 -12.22
N PHE A 226 -1.07 -19.24 -13.43
CA PHE A 226 -0.94 -18.13 -14.39
C PHE A 226 -2.15 -17.95 -15.30
N TYR A 227 -2.87 -16.85 -15.09
CA TYR A 227 -4.08 -16.45 -15.83
C TYR A 227 -3.87 -15.09 -16.53
N PRO A 228 -3.11 -15.02 -17.63
CA PRO A 228 -2.77 -13.77 -18.31
C PRO A 228 -3.99 -13.00 -18.83
N GLN A 229 -5.11 -13.67 -19.07
CA GLN A 229 -6.37 -13.04 -19.44
C GLN A 229 -6.91 -12.10 -18.35
N VAL A 230 -6.65 -12.40 -17.06
CA VAL A 230 -7.07 -11.55 -15.94
C VAL A 230 -6.39 -10.19 -16.02
N LEU A 231 -5.07 -10.18 -16.24
CA LEU A 231 -4.27 -8.97 -16.43
C LEU A 231 -4.83 -8.13 -17.60
N VAL A 232 -5.07 -8.75 -18.75
CA VAL A 232 -5.56 -8.06 -19.95
C VAL A 232 -6.95 -7.48 -19.73
N ILE A 233 -7.89 -8.27 -19.22
CA ILE A 233 -9.27 -7.82 -18.97
C ILE A 233 -9.28 -6.68 -17.95
N THR A 234 -8.48 -6.79 -16.89
CA THR A 234 -8.40 -5.75 -15.85
C THR A 234 -7.87 -4.45 -16.41
N LEU A 235 -6.74 -4.47 -17.12
CA LEU A 235 -6.14 -3.26 -17.68
C LEU A 235 -7.01 -2.62 -18.77
N VAL A 236 -7.64 -3.42 -19.63
CA VAL A 236 -8.58 -2.92 -20.65
C VAL A 236 -9.80 -2.30 -19.98
N GLY A 237 -10.45 -3.01 -19.07
CA GLY A 237 -11.61 -2.52 -18.33
C GLY A 237 -11.31 -1.23 -17.57
N ALA A 238 -10.18 -1.18 -16.86
CA ALA A 238 -9.76 0.00 -16.11
C ALA A 238 -9.47 1.20 -17.03
N THR A 239 -8.81 0.95 -18.17
CA THR A 239 -8.50 2.00 -19.15
C THR A 239 -9.78 2.55 -19.78
N LEU A 240 -10.74 1.69 -20.14
CA LEU A 240 -12.03 2.10 -20.68
C LEU A 240 -12.85 2.88 -19.64
N ALA A 241 -12.90 2.41 -18.40
CA ALA A 241 -13.62 3.07 -17.31
C ALA A 241 -13.01 4.45 -17.02
N ALA A 242 -11.68 4.54 -16.89
CA ALA A 242 -10.97 5.80 -16.67
C ALA A 242 -11.15 6.77 -17.86
N ALA A 243 -11.06 6.28 -19.10
CA ALA A 243 -11.29 7.11 -20.30
C ALA A 243 -12.72 7.63 -20.37
N ALA A 244 -13.72 6.80 -20.05
CA ALA A 244 -15.12 7.22 -20.00
C ALA A 244 -15.36 8.27 -18.91
N SER A 245 -14.84 8.06 -17.69
CA SER A 245 -14.90 9.04 -16.61
C SER A 245 -14.20 10.35 -16.97
N TRP A 246 -13.01 10.26 -17.58
CA TRP A 246 -12.25 11.43 -18.02
C TRP A 246 -13.01 12.23 -19.09
N TRP A 247 -13.59 11.55 -20.08
CA TRP A 247 -14.41 12.19 -21.11
C TRP A 247 -15.66 12.88 -20.50
N LEU A 248 -16.33 12.23 -19.55
CA LEU A 248 -17.46 12.84 -18.82
C LEU A 248 -17.03 14.10 -18.06
N ILE A 249 -15.88 14.05 -17.37
CA ILE A 249 -15.33 15.19 -16.65
C ILE A 249 -15.04 16.33 -17.63
N GLU A 250 -14.28 16.09 -18.70
CA GLU A 250 -13.95 17.13 -19.69
C GLU A 250 -15.20 17.73 -20.34
N ARG A 251 -16.24 16.92 -20.57
CA ARG A 251 -17.45 17.36 -21.26
C ARG A 251 -18.41 18.17 -20.38
N TYR A 252 -18.57 17.76 -19.12
CA TYR A 252 -19.65 18.23 -18.25
C TYR A 252 -19.15 18.98 -17.00
N ALA A 253 -17.93 18.72 -16.54
CA ALA A 253 -17.38 19.29 -15.31
C ALA A 253 -15.86 19.55 -15.40
N PRO A 254 -15.36 20.31 -16.40
CA PRO A 254 -13.92 20.51 -16.61
C PRO A 254 -13.19 21.20 -15.44
N ALA A 255 -13.93 21.86 -14.54
CA ALA A 255 -13.35 22.42 -13.31
C ALA A 255 -12.75 21.34 -12.39
N VAL A 256 -13.24 20.09 -12.46
CA VAL A 256 -12.78 18.98 -11.60
C VAL A 256 -11.32 18.59 -11.87
N ASN A 257 -10.84 18.70 -13.11
CA ASN A 257 -9.49 18.29 -13.48
C ASN A 257 -8.58 19.46 -13.91
N ALA A 258 -9.03 20.71 -13.75
CA ALA A 258 -8.26 21.91 -14.11
C ALA A 258 -6.91 21.96 -13.38
N GLY A 259 -6.92 21.80 -12.05
CA GLY A 259 -5.69 21.84 -11.24
C GLY A 259 -4.77 20.65 -11.45
N THR A 260 -5.32 19.45 -11.58
CA THR A 260 -4.54 18.20 -11.64
C THR A 260 -4.05 17.86 -13.05
N GLY A 261 -4.76 18.28 -14.09
CA GLY A 261 -4.44 17.96 -15.48
C GLY A 261 -4.19 16.46 -15.68
N ARG A 262 -3.14 16.10 -16.43
CA ARG A 262 -2.81 14.69 -16.73
C ARG A 262 -2.52 13.83 -15.50
N ILE A 263 -2.16 14.41 -14.36
CA ILE A 263 -2.01 13.66 -13.10
C ILE A 263 -3.36 13.08 -12.69
N GLY A 264 -4.44 13.85 -12.87
CA GLY A 264 -5.79 13.43 -12.56
C GLY A 264 -6.21 12.18 -13.32
N PHE A 265 -5.85 12.08 -14.60
CA PHE A 265 -6.12 10.87 -15.38
C PHE A 265 -5.41 9.64 -14.80
N VAL A 266 -4.14 9.76 -14.41
CA VAL A 266 -3.37 8.64 -13.82
C VAL A 266 -3.96 8.22 -12.48
N VAL A 267 -4.42 9.18 -11.65
CA VAL A 267 -5.11 8.89 -10.39
C VAL A 267 -6.42 8.14 -10.66
N LEU A 268 -7.27 8.65 -11.56
CA LEU A 268 -8.51 7.96 -11.93
C LEU A 268 -8.25 6.56 -12.47
N TRP A 269 -7.25 6.41 -13.33
CA TRP A 269 -6.84 5.12 -13.88
C TRP A 269 -6.36 4.16 -12.79
N GLY A 270 -5.56 4.62 -11.83
CA GLY A 270 -5.11 3.80 -10.71
C GLY A 270 -6.26 3.27 -9.84
N HIS A 271 -7.27 4.12 -9.57
CA HIS A 271 -8.48 3.70 -8.85
C HIS A 271 -9.39 2.81 -9.70
N ALA A 272 -9.40 2.99 -11.02
CA ALA A 272 -10.11 2.12 -11.95
C ALA A 272 -9.47 0.72 -12.01
N VAL A 273 -8.13 0.62 -12.00
CA VAL A 273 -7.42 -0.67 -11.93
C VAL A 273 -7.85 -1.45 -10.70
N ASP A 274 -7.93 -0.78 -9.55
CA ASP A 274 -8.40 -1.40 -8.30
C ASP A 274 -9.86 -1.85 -8.34
N GLY A 275 -10.74 -0.96 -8.81
CA GLY A 275 -12.16 -1.28 -8.95
C GLY A 275 -12.41 -2.46 -9.89
N VAL A 276 -11.74 -2.48 -11.05
CA VAL A 276 -11.88 -3.56 -12.04
C VAL A 276 -11.19 -4.84 -11.57
N ALA A 277 -10.03 -4.76 -10.92
CA ALA A 277 -9.35 -5.94 -10.36
C ALA A 277 -10.24 -6.66 -9.33
N ASN A 278 -10.96 -5.91 -8.49
CA ASN A 278 -11.92 -6.46 -7.56
C ASN A 278 -13.12 -7.10 -8.28
N VAL A 279 -13.70 -6.42 -9.26
CA VAL A 279 -14.79 -7.00 -10.07
C VAL A 279 -14.35 -8.32 -10.71
N VAL A 280 -13.23 -8.30 -11.43
CA VAL A 280 -12.72 -9.49 -12.12
C VAL A 280 -12.39 -10.60 -11.12
N GLY A 281 -11.66 -10.28 -10.06
CA GLY A 281 -11.18 -11.21 -9.06
C GLY A 281 -12.28 -11.85 -8.22
N LEU A 282 -13.34 -11.11 -7.88
CA LEU A 282 -14.40 -11.58 -6.98
C LEU A 282 -15.61 -12.18 -7.70
N ASP A 283 -15.94 -11.69 -8.89
CA ASP A 283 -17.15 -12.12 -9.62
C ASP A 283 -16.83 -13.00 -10.84
N TRP A 284 -15.77 -12.70 -11.58
CA TRP A 284 -15.62 -13.17 -12.97
C TRP A 284 -14.50 -14.17 -13.23
N MET A 285 -13.64 -14.50 -12.26
CA MET A 285 -12.53 -15.46 -12.41
C MET A 285 -13.01 -16.78 -13.02
N THR A 286 -14.07 -17.37 -12.46
CA THR A 286 -14.63 -18.63 -12.97
C THR A 286 -15.17 -18.51 -14.40
N ALA A 287 -15.85 -17.41 -14.72
CA ALA A 287 -16.46 -17.17 -16.04
C ALA A 287 -15.41 -16.97 -17.15
N ILE A 288 -14.25 -16.41 -16.83
CA ILE A 288 -13.14 -16.20 -17.77
C ILE A 288 -12.11 -17.35 -17.78
N GLY A 289 -12.44 -18.47 -17.12
CA GLY A 289 -11.58 -19.64 -17.04
C GLY A 289 -10.29 -19.42 -16.24
N ALA A 290 -10.33 -18.56 -15.22
CA ALA A 290 -9.20 -18.19 -14.38
C ALA A 290 -9.34 -18.72 -12.93
N GLY A 291 -9.68 -20.00 -12.76
CA GLY A 291 -9.77 -20.61 -11.43
C GLY A 291 -10.95 -20.12 -10.58
N PRO A 292 -10.95 -20.40 -9.26
CA PRO A 292 -11.99 -19.95 -8.34
C PRO A 292 -11.95 -18.44 -8.11
N ASN A 293 -13.09 -17.85 -7.77
CA ASN A 293 -13.16 -16.46 -7.37
C ASN A 293 -12.37 -16.24 -6.06
N LEU A 294 -11.73 -15.08 -5.97
CA LEU A 294 -10.97 -14.68 -4.80
C LEU A 294 -11.89 -14.29 -3.63
N ILE A 295 -11.32 -14.23 -2.43
CA ILE A 295 -12.02 -13.78 -1.23
C ILE A 295 -11.69 -12.29 -1.01
N PRO A 296 -12.68 -11.44 -0.65
CA PRO A 296 -12.41 -10.06 -0.26
C PRO A 296 -11.43 -9.99 0.92
N LYS A 297 -10.34 -9.22 0.76
CA LYS A 297 -9.34 -9.00 1.82
C LYS A 297 -9.59 -7.70 2.61
N HIS A 298 -10.45 -6.81 2.11
CA HIS A 298 -10.72 -5.51 2.72
C HIS A 298 -12.18 -5.37 3.19
N PRO A 299 -12.43 -4.85 4.41
CA PRO A 299 -13.79 -4.70 4.95
C PRO A 299 -14.72 -3.85 4.09
N VAL A 300 -14.19 -2.84 3.39
CA VAL A 300 -15.00 -2.00 2.50
C VAL A 300 -15.49 -2.79 1.29
N ASN A 301 -14.64 -3.63 0.72
CA ASN A 301 -15.00 -4.48 -0.43
C ASN A 301 -16.07 -5.48 0.02
N GLN A 302 -15.85 -6.11 1.18
CA GLN A 302 -16.82 -7.03 1.78
C GLN A 302 -18.17 -6.34 2.07
N PHE A 303 -18.17 -5.13 2.64
CA PHE A 303 -19.39 -4.36 2.87
C PHE A 303 -20.16 -4.06 1.59
N VAL A 304 -19.46 -3.67 0.51
CA VAL A 304 -20.10 -3.40 -0.79
C VAL A 304 -20.74 -4.67 -1.36
N VAL A 305 -20.04 -5.80 -1.29
CA VAL A 305 -20.54 -7.12 -1.70
C VAL A 305 -21.78 -7.50 -0.88
N ASP A 306 -21.71 -7.42 0.44
CA ASP A 306 -22.80 -7.78 1.36
C ASP A 306 -24.06 -6.93 1.12
N VAL A 307 -23.91 -5.61 0.95
CA VAL A 307 -25.03 -4.70 0.69
C VAL A 307 -25.64 -4.97 -0.68
N THR A 308 -24.81 -5.17 -1.70
CA THR A 308 -25.30 -5.40 -3.07
C THR A 308 -26.04 -6.74 -3.16
N GLY A 309 -25.49 -7.78 -2.52
CA GLY A 309 -26.12 -9.08 -2.38
C GLY A 309 -27.45 -9.04 -1.63
N ALA A 310 -27.60 -8.14 -0.66
CA ALA A 310 -28.85 -7.95 0.08
C ALA A 310 -29.91 -7.14 -0.69
N VAL A 311 -29.49 -6.24 -1.59
CA VAL A 311 -30.38 -5.30 -2.28
C VAL A 311 -30.85 -5.82 -3.64
N LEU A 312 -29.99 -6.49 -4.41
CA LEU A 312 -30.32 -6.94 -5.75
C LEU A 312 -30.94 -8.35 -5.76
N PRO A 313 -31.97 -8.60 -6.60
CA PRO A 313 -32.52 -9.95 -6.75
C PRO A 313 -31.46 -10.95 -7.23
N ALA A 314 -31.56 -12.20 -6.78
CA ALA A 314 -30.62 -13.27 -7.16
C ALA A 314 -30.51 -13.48 -8.69
N SER A 315 -31.60 -13.25 -9.44
CA SER A 315 -31.59 -13.34 -10.90
C SER A 315 -30.76 -12.24 -11.58
N VAL A 316 -30.62 -11.08 -10.95
CA VAL A 316 -29.77 -9.98 -11.42
C VAL A 316 -28.33 -10.28 -11.03
N LEU A 317 -28.09 -10.65 -9.77
CA LEU A 317 -26.76 -10.99 -9.26
C LEU A 317 -26.09 -12.12 -10.03
N ALA A 318 -26.84 -13.15 -10.43
CA ALA A 318 -26.33 -14.26 -11.23
C ALA A 318 -25.75 -13.83 -12.59
N VAL A 319 -26.13 -12.65 -13.08
CA VAL A 319 -25.67 -12.10 -14.37
C VAL A 319 -24.69 -10.96 -14.18
N THR A 320 -24.88 -10.12 -13.16
CA THR A 320 -24.07 -8.92 -12.96
C THR A 320 -22.88 -9.15 -12.03
N GLY A 321 -22.96 -10.08 -11.08
CA GLY A 321 -22.11 -10.06 -9.89
C GLY A 321 -22.53 -8.96 -8.90
N ASP A 322 -21.82 -8.87 -7.78
CA ASP A 322 -22.10 -7.91 -6.69
C ASP A 322 -20.99 -6.87 -6.46
N THR A 323 -19.89 -6.95 -7.22
CA THR A 323 -18.70 -6.13 -6.98
C THR A 323 -18.64 -4.85 -7.81
N TRP A 324 -19.42 -4.70 -8.89
CA TRP A 324 -19.43 -3.48 -9.75
C TRP A 324 -19.63 -2.15 -9.01
N PRO A 325 -20.47 -2.05 -7.96
CA PRO A 325 -20.61 -0.81 -7.21
C PRO A 325 -19.30 -0.32 -6.58
N PHE A 326 -18.34 -1.22 -6.32
CA PHE A 326 -17.01 -0.86 -5.82
C PHE A 326 -16.22 -0.03 -6.84
N LEU A 327 -16.26 -0.40 -8.12
CA LEU A 327 -15.64 0.39 -9.19
C LEU A 327 -16.25 1.80 -9.27
N VAL A 328 -17.59 1.90 -9.22
CA VAL A 328 -18.28 3.20 -9.25
C VAL A 328 -17.88 4.05 -8.04
N LEU A 329 -17.83 3.45 -6.85
CA LEU A 329 -17.40 4.13 -5.62
C LEU A 329 -15.96 4.64 -5.73
N LYS A 330 -15.04 3.82 -6.25
CA LYS A 330 -13.64 4.20 -6.46
C LYS A 330 -13.50 5.36 -7.44
N LEU A 331 -14.19 5.31 -8.58
CA LEU A 331 -14.19 6.39 -9.57
C LEU A 331 -14.81 7.67 -9.02
N ALA A 332 -15.90 7.57 -8.26
CA ALA A 332 -16.52 8.71 -7.60
C ALA A 332 -15.60 9.34 -6.55
N ALA A 333 -14.97 8.52 -5.69
CA ALA A 333 -14.02 8.99 -4.69
C ALA A 333 -12.79 9.64 -5.32
N ALA A 334 -12.22 9.03 -6.37
CA ALA A 334 -11.11 9.60 -7.12
C ALA A 334 -11.50 10.94 -7.77
N THR A 335 -12.69 11.01 -8.39
CA THR A 335 -13.22 12.24 -8.99
C THR A 335 -13.40 13.35 -7.95
N PHE A 336 -13.95 13.02 -6.78
CA PHE A 336 -14.08 13.95 -5.66
C PHE A 336 -12.71 14.48 -5.20
N VAL A 337 -11.72 13.60 -5.09
CA VAL A 337 -10.36 13.99 -4.71
C VAL A 337 -9.76 14.93 -5.75
N LEU A 338 -9.91 14.65 -7.05
CA LEU A 338 -9.42 15.55 -8.11
C LEU A 338 -10.06 16.94 -8.02
N TRP A 339 -11.36 16.99 -7.74
CA TRP A 339 -12.09 18.24 -7.57
C TRP A 339 -11.54 19.11 -6.43
N VAL A 340 -11.04 18.49 -5.35
CA VAL A 340 -10.41 19.21 -4.24
C VAL A 340 -9.07 19.86 -4.64
N PHE A 341 -8.35 19.30 -5.61
CA PHE A 341 -7.04 19.79 -6.04
C PHE A 341 -7.14 20.85 -7.15
N GLU A 342 -7.55 22.05 -6.75
CA GLU A 342 -7.63 23.23 -7.61
C GLU A 342 -6.24 23.78 -7.99
N GLU A 343 -6.19 24.62 -9.03
CA GLU A 343 -4.95 25.22 -9.54
C GLU A 343 -4.20 26.03 -8.45
N GLU A 344 -4.94 26.79 -7.63
CA GLU A 344 -4.37 27.62 -6.56
C GLU A 344 -3.57 26.80 -5.54
N ILE A 345 -4.03 25.59 -5.20
CA ILE A 345 -3.33 24.70 -4.26
C ILE A 345 -1.97 24.25 -4.83
N PHE A 346 -1.87 24.05 -6.15
CA PHE A 346 -0.61 23.75 -6.82
C PHE A 346 0.35 24.95 -6.82
N GLU A 347 -0.17 26.17 -6.92
CA GLU A 347 0.64 27.40 -6.90
C GLU A 347 1.14 27.73 -5.50
N GLU A 348 0.28 27.64 -4.48
CA GLU A 348 0.62 27.95 -3.09
C GLU A 348 1.51 26.88 -2.45
N SER A 349 1.26 25.61 -2.77
CA SER A 349 1.82 24.49 -2.00
C SER A 349 2.22 23.27 -2.86
N PRO A 350 3.00 23.44 -3.95
CA PRO A 350 3.24 22.40 -4.97
C PRO A 350 3.75 21.09 -4.37
N ARG A 351 4.69 21.15 -3.41
CA ARG A 351 5.27 19.97 -2.75
C ARG A 351 4.23 19.15 -1.99
N TYR A 352 3.34 19.83 -1.28
CA TYR A 352 2.26 19.17 -0.54
C TYR A 352 1.26 18.54 -1.50
N THR A 353 0.90 19.27 -2.55
CA THR A 353 -0.02 18.80 -3.58
C THR A 353 0.47 17.54 -4.27
N ILE A 354 1.74 17.52 -4.69
CA ILE A 354 2.35 16.35 -5.33
C ILE A 354 2.42 15.17 -4.36
N LEU A 355 2.81 15.39 -3.10
CA LEU A 355 2.84 14.33 -2.09
C LEU A 355 1.45 13.70 -1.87
N LEU A 356 0.41 14.53 -1.74
CA LEU A 356 -0.95 14.05 -1.55
C LEU A 356 -1.45 13.30 -2.78
N LEU A 357 -1.18 13.78 -4.00
CA LEU A 357 -1.57 13.09 -5.22
C LEU A 357 -0.85 11.74 -5.38
N VAL A 358 0.42 11.65 -5.00
CA VAL A 358 1.15 10.36 -4.95
C VAL A 358 0.51 9.44 -3.91
N ALA A 359 0.14 9.94 -2.74
CA ALA A 359 -0.55 9.15 -1.72
C ALA A 359 -1.92 8.64 -2.20
N VAL A 360 -2.71 9.50 -2.84
CA VAL A 360 -4.01 9.15 -3.43
C VAL A 360 -3.85 8.10 -4.53
N LEU A 361 -2.83 8.24 -5.38
CA LEU A 361 -2.48 7.23 -6.37
C LEU A 361 -2.11 5.91 -5.70
N ALA A 362 -1.29 5.93 -4.65
CA ALA A 362 -0.86 4.73 -3.93
C ALA A 362 -2.03 3.97 -3.29
N VAL A 363 -3.05 4.68 -2.79
CA VAL A 363 -4.28 4.09 -2.21
C VAL A 363 -5.16 3.41 -3.27
N GLY A 364 -5.10 3.83 -4.54
CA GLY A 364 -5.81 3.17 -5.64
C GLY A 364 -4.93 2.12 -6.33
N LEU A 365 -3.87 2.58 -6.98
CA LEU A 365 -3.02 1.75 -7.82
C LEU A 365 -2.22 0.70 -7.03
N GLY A 366 -1.87 0.94 -5.76
CA GLY A 366 -1.17 -0.03 -4.93
C GLY A 366 -2.00 -1.31 -4.72
N PRO A 367 -3.18 -1.22 -4.05
CA PRO A 367 -4.13 -2.32 -3.95
C PRO A 367 -4.55 -2.88 -5.30
N GLY A 368 -4.83 -2.02 -6.30
CA GLY A 368 -5.24 -2.50 -7.61
C GLY A 368 -4.17 -3.29 -8.34
N THR A 369 -2.88 -2.92 -8.21
CA THR A 369 -1.77 -3.71 -8.75
C THR A 369 -1.66 -5.04 -8.03
N ARG A 370 -1.79 -5.06 -6.69
CA ARG A 370 -1.78 -6.30 -5.92
C ARG A 370 -2.93 -7.22 -6.31
N ASP A 371 -4.17 -6.76 -6.27
CA ASP A 371 -5.35 -7.59 -6.54
C ASP A 371 -5.33 -8.12 -7.99
N MET A 372 -4.96 -7.27 -8.96
CA MET A 372 -4.80 -7.68 -10.36
C MET A 372 -3.72 -8.75 -10.53
N LEU A 373 -2.54 -8.54 -9.94
CA LEU A 373 -1.43 -9.48 -10.07
C LEU A 373 -1.67 -10.77 -9.27
N ARG A 374 -2.22 -10.71 -8.05
CA ARG A 374 -2.57 -11.93 -7.29
C ARG A 374 -3.57 -12.78 -8.06
N ALA A 375 -4.60 -12.15 -8.64
CA ALA A 375 -5.57 -12.84 -9.48
C ALA A 375 -4.92 -13.41 -10.76
N THR A 376 -3.94 -12.71 -11.34
CA THR A 376 -3.18 -13.18 -12.50
C THR A 376 -2.26 -14.36 -12.15
N PHE A 377 -1.67 -14.39 -10.97
CA PHE A 377 -0.77 -15.46 -10.50
C PHE A 377 -1.50 -16.55 -9.68
N GLY A 378 -2.81 -16.41 -9.46
CA GLY A 378 -3.63 -17.36 -8.71
C GLY A 378 -3.18 -17.62 -7.27
N VAL A 379 -2.54 -16.62 -6.62
CA VAL A 379 -2.03 -16.68 -5.24
C VAL A 379 -2.95 -16.01 -4.23
#